data_AF-A0A6A7RQX8-F1
#
_entry.id   AF-A0A6A7RQX8-F1
#
_cell.length_a   1.000
_cell.length_b   1.000
_cell.length_c   1.000
_cell.angle_alpha   90.00
_cell.angle_beta   90.00
_cell.angle_gamma   90.00
#
_symmetry.space_group_name_H-M   'P 1'
#
loop_
_entity.id
_entity.type
_entity.pdbx_description
1 polymer ?
#
loop_
_entity_poly.entity_id
_entity_poly.type
_entity_poly.pdbx_seq_one_letter_code
_entity_poly.pdbx_strand_id
1 'polypeptide(L)'
;MLGLATLRLKKLMALVPTTDELLDDANALTSYLPEKVAVSIRWKANESILFGAGNGIPLGCMNGGAIVTVAKESGQPTQTLLTQNLAKMIARLPPGSFTNAVWIVNNDVLPALFTLTLGNYPIYLPVGQSVGGIQLSPYGTLL
;
A
#
# COMPACT_ATOMS: atom_id res chain seq x y z
N MET A 1 1.03 19.47 -21.81
CA MET A 1 0.65 18.40 -22.77
C MET A 1 -0.51 17.62 -22.14
N LEU A 2 -1.72 17.74 -22.66
CA LEU A 2 -2.87 16.97 -22.18
C LEU A 2 -2.80 15.58 -22.84
N GLY A 3 -2.53 14.55 -22.06
CA GLY A 3 -2.51 13.16 -22.52
C GLY A 3 -3.87 12.49 -22.32
N LEU A 4 -4.30 11.68 -23.29
CA LEU A 4 -5.50 10.85 -23.16
C LEU A 4 -5.14 9.56 -22.39
N ALA A 5 -5.77 9.33 -21.24
CA ALA A 5 -5.67 8.08 -20.50
C ALA A 5 -6.81 7.14 -20.91
N THR A 6 -6.49 5.97 -21.48
CA THR A 6 -7.49 4.95 -21.85
C THR A 6 -7.47 3.82 -20.83
N LEU A 7 -8.60 3.61 -20.14
CA LEU A 7 -8.79 2.47 -19.24
C LEU A 7 -9.59 1.39 -19.94
N ARG A 8 -9.03 0.17 -20.03
CA ARG A 8 -9.72 -0.99 -20.61
C ARG A 8 -9.97 -2.03 -19.53
N LEU A 9 -11.24 -2.39 -19.35
CA LEU A 9 -11.63 -3.45 -18.42
C LEU A 9 -11.03 -4.80 -18.85
N LYS A 10 -10.51 -5.55 -17.88
CA LYS A 10 -9.94 -6.89 -18.06
C LYS A 10 -10.77 -7.91 -17.28
N LYS A 11 -10.85 -9.14 -17.80
CA LYS A 11 -11.51 -10.25 -17.11
C LYS A 11 -10.49 -10.96 -16.23
N LEU A 12 -10.86 -11.19 -14.97
CA LEU A 12 -10.11 -12.01 -14.02
C LEU A 12 -10.91 -13.29 -13.78
N MET A 13 -10.25 -14.44 -13.87
CA MET A 13 -10.86 -15.75 -13.69
C MET A 13 -10.03 -16.56 -12.68
N ALA A 14 -10.70 -17.36 -11.87
CA ALA A 14 -10.09 -18.33 -10.98
C ALA A 14 -10.53 -19.73 -11.40
N LEU A 15 -9.57 -20.64 -11.57
CA LEU A 15 -9.81 -22.05 -11.86
C LEU A 15 -9.30 -22.86 -10.67
N VAL A 16 -10.18 -23.67 -10.08
CA VAL A 16 -9.83 -24.58 -8.99
C VAL A 16 -10.03 -26.01 -9.48
N PRO A 17 -8.96 -26.76 -9.77
CA PRO A 17 -9.08 -28.18 -10.07
C PRO A 17 -9.46 -28.94 -8.79
N THR A 18 -10.41 -29.87 -8.89
CA THR A 18 -10.89 -30.71 -7.79
C THR A 18 -11.08 -32.13 -8.33
N THR A 19 -10.80 -33.16 -7.52
CA THR A 19 -11.04 -34.56 -7.91
C THR A 19 -12.51 -34.92 -7.72
N ASP A 20 -13.02 -35.83 -8.53
CA ASP A 20 -14.43 -36.25 -8.46
C ASP A 20 -14.78 -36.84 -7.09
N GLU A 21 -13.87 -37.61 -6.48
CA GLU A 21 -14.01 -38.20 -5.14
C GLU A 21 -14.16 -37.13 -4.04
N LEU A 22 -13.39 -36.04 -4.12
CA LEU A 22 -13.49 -34.93 -3.17
C LEU A 22 -14.74 -34.09 -3.40
N LEU A 23 -15.29 -34.09 -4.63
CA LEU A 23 -16.51 -33.37 -4.96
C LEU A 23 -17.75 -34.12 -4.46
N ASP A 24 -17.70 -35.45 -4.50
CA ASP A 24 -18.80 -36.34 -4.10
C ASP A 24 -18.91 -36.47 -2.56
N ASP A 25 -17.79 -36.46 -1.84
CA ASP A 25 -17.78 -36.71 -0.38
C ASP A 25 -17.79 -35.42 0.48
N ALA A 26 -17.58 -34.23 -0.13
CA ALA A 26 -17.35 -33.00 0.63
C ALA A 26 -18.49 -31.98 0.55
N ASN A 27 -19.53 -32.16 1.39
CA ASN A 27 -20.54 -31.12 1.64
C ASN A 27 -19.95 -29.77 2.12
N ALA A 28 -18.78 -29.78 2.77
CA ALA A 28 -18.11 -28.58 3.26
C ALA A 28 -17.31 -27.83 2.17
N LEU A 29 -16.89 -28.52 1.10
CA LEU A 29 -16.04 -27.94 0.06
C LEU A 29 -16.81 -26.92 -0.79
N THR A 30 -18.10 -27.18 -1.03
CA THR A 30 -19.01 -26.29 -1.76
C THR A 30 -19.21 -24.95 -1.05
N SER A 31 -19.15 -24.90 0.29
CA SER A 31 -19.20 -23.63 1.04
C SER A 31 -17.85 -22.93 1.16
N TYR A 32 -16.75 -23.70 1.21
CA TYR A 32 -15.40 -23.17 1.47
C TYR A 32 -14.75 -22.58 0.21
N LEU A 33 -14.87 -23.27 -0.94
CA LEU A 33 -14.20 -22.87 -2.18
C LEU A 33 -14.66 -21.49 -2.69
N PRO A 34 -15.97 -21.16 -2.75
CA PRO A 34 -16.41 -19.86 -3.23
C PRO A 34 -15.84 -18.71 -2.39
N GLU A 35 -15.76 -18.86 -1.07
CA GLU A 35 -15.20 -17.85 -0.17
C GLU A 35 -13.71 -17.63 -0.44
N LYS A 36 -12.92 -18.71 -0.50
CA LYS A 36 -11.48 -18.61 -0.76
C LYS A 36 -11.16 -18.11 -2.15
N VAL A 37 -11.95 -18.47 -3.15
CA VAL A 37 -11.84 -17.94 -4.51
C VAL A 37 -12.15 -16.44 -4.51
N ALA A 38 -13.22 -15.99 -3.85
CA ALA A 38 -13.54 -14.57 -3.75
C ALA A 38 -12.43 -13.75 -3.06
N VAL A 39 -11.85 -14.28 -1.97
CA VAL A 39 -10.71 -13.65 -1.29
C VAL A 39 -9.50 -13.56 -2.22
N SER A 40 -9.16 -14.65 -2.91
CA SER A 40 -8.04 -14.70 -3.85
C SER A 40 -8.21 -13.71 -5.01
N ILE A 41 -9.41 -13.61 -5.57
CA ILE A 41 -9.75 -12.65 -6.63
C ILE A 41 -9.59 -11.22 -6.12
N ARG A 42 -10.11 -10.89 -4.93
CA ARG A 42 -9.95 -9.58 -4.31
C ARG A 42 -8.49 -9.23 -4.05
N TRP A 43 -7.71 -10.19 -3.55
CA TRP A 43 -6.29 -10.01 -3.32
C TRP A 43 -5.55 -9.67 -4.62
N LYS A 44 -5.76 -10.46 -5.68
CA LYS A 44 -5.13 -10.24 -6.97
C LYS A 44 -5.58 -8.93 -7.64
N ALA A 45 -6.86 -8.57 -7.49
CA ALA A 45 -7.35 -7.27 -7.94
C ALA A 45 -6.64 -6.12 -7.22
N ASN A 46 -6.58 -6.14 -5.89
CA ASN A 46 -5.92 -5.10 -5.08
C ASN A 46 -4.41 -5.00 -5.38
N GLU A 47 -3.72 -6.13 -5.50
CA GLU A 47 -2.32 -6.19 -5.89
C GLU A 47 -2.10 -5.51 -7.25
N SER A 48 -2.98 -5.78 -8.23
CA SER A 48 -2.86 -5.22 -9.57
C SER A 48 -3.08 -3.70 -9.66
N ILE A 49 -3.85 -3.12 -8.72
CA ILE A 49 -4.07 -1.66 -8.64
C ILE A 49 -2.75 -0.93 -8.36
N LEU A 50 -1.90 -1.50 -7.50
CA LEU A 50 -0.62 -0.91 -7.15
C LEU A 50 0.50 -1.35 -8.08
N PHE A 51 0.61 -2.65 -8.35
CA PHE A 51 1.80 -3.26 -8.97
C PHE A 51 1.56 -3.93 -10.33
N GLY A 52 0.36 -3.78 -10.90
CA GLY A 52 0.02 -4.42 -12.17
C GLY A 52 0.97 -4.01 -13.31
N ALA A 53 1.48 -5.00 -14.06
CA ALA A 53 2.50 -4.80 -15.10
C ALA A 53 1.96 -4.29 -16.45
N GLY A 54 0.63 -4.16 -16.60
CA GLY A 54 0.02 -3.97 -17.92
C GLY A 54 -0.03 -5.26 -18.75
N ASN A 55 -0.34 -5.17 -20.04
CA ASN A 55 -0.36 -6.29 -21.00
C ASN A 55 -1.27 -7.49 -20.65
N GLY A 56 -2.49 -7.23 -20.19
CA GLY A 56 -3.48 -8.28 -19.90
C GLY A 56 -4.05 -8.19 -18.49
N ILE A 57 -3.28 -7.57 -17.60
CA ILE A 57 -3.70 -7.13 -16.27
C ILE A 57 -3.74 -5.59 -16.22
N PRO A 58 -4.39 -4.98 -15.20
CA PRO A 58 -4.33 -3.54 -14.98
C PRO A 58 -2.89 -3.02 -14.93
N LEU A 59 -2.69 -1.78 -15.38
CA LEU A 59 -1.43 -1.06 -15.15
C LEU A 59 -1.52 -0.42 -13.76
N GLY A 60 -0.68 -0.86 -12.84
CA GLY A 60 -0.67 -0.38 -11.46
C GLY A 60 -0.06 1.00 -11.33
N CYS A 61 -0.42 1.72 -10.27
CA CYS A 61 0.08 3.08 -10.04
C CYS A 61 1.61 3.14 -9.88
N MET A 62 2.25 2.06 -9.39
CA MET A 62 3.71 1.93 -9.21
C MET A 62 4.47 1.53 -10.48
N ASN A 63 3.77 1.24 -11.57
CA ASN A 63 4.38 1.05 -12.89
C ASN A 63 3.97 2.17 -13.88
N GLY A 64 3.15 3.13 -13.44
CA GLY A 64 2.69 4.24 -14.28
C GLY A 64 3.74 5.35 -14.43
N GLY A 65 3.62 6.17 -15.47
CA GLY A 65 4.53 7.29 -15.73
C GLY A 65 4.38 8.50 -14.80
N ALA A 66 3.42 8.48 -13.86
CA ALA A 66 3.14 9.59 -12.94
C ALA A 66 3.86 9.47 -11.59
N ILE A 67 4.74 8.47 -11.42
CA ILE A 67 5.42 8.22 -10.15
C ILE A 67 6.53 9.24 -9.94
N VAL A 68 6.56 9.81 -8.74
CA VAL A 68 7.67 10.62 -8.28
C VAL A 68 8.45 9.82 -7.24
N THR A 69 9.63 9.35 -7.63
CA THR A 69 10.53 8.58 -6.75
C THR A 69 11.42 9.53 -5.95
N VAL A 70 11.39 9.40 -4.62
CA VAL A 70 12.33 10.06 -3.71
C VAL A 70 13.42 9.07 -3.34
N ALA A 71 14.67 9.38 -3.68
CA ALA A 71 15.81 8.53 -3.34
C ALA A 71 16.11 8.59 -1.82
N LYS A 72 16.65 7.49 -1.29
CA LYS A 72 17.17 7.41 0.08
C LYS A 72 18.31 8.41 0.31
N GLU A 73 18.57 8.76 1.56
CA GLU A 73 19.70 9.63 1.88
C GLU A 73 21.05 8.94 1.58
N SER A 74 22.06 9.74 1.27
CA SER A 74 23.43 9.23 1.11
C SER A 74 23.90 8.61 2.41
N GLY A 75 24.50 7.42 2.35
CA GLY A 75 24.94 6.67 3.54
C GLY A 75 23.82 5.98 4.34
N GLN A 76 22.56 6.09 3.95
CA GLN A 76 21.45 5.40 4.62
C GLN A 76 21.51 3.87 4.38
N PRO A 77 21.50 3.04 5.44
CA PRO A 77 21.43 1.58 5.31
C PRO A 77 20.16 1.11 4.59
N THR A 78 20.19 -0.08 3.99
CA THR A 78 19.00 -0.67 3.36
C THR A 78 17.92 -0.94 4.40
N GLN A 79 16.65 -0.93 3.98
CA GLN A 79 15.49 -1.23 4.85
C GLN A 79 15.35 -0.30 6.07
N THR A 80 15.85 0.93 5.98
CA THR A 80 15.66 1.96 7.02
C THR A 80 14.74 3.07 6.52
N LEU A 81 14.03 3.72 7.43
CA LEU A 81 13.19 4.87 7.17
C LEU A 81 13.68 6.04 8.03
N LEU A 82 13.95 7.19 7.41
CA LEU A 82 14.33 8.41 8.10
C LEU A 82 13.26 9.47 7.94
N THR A 83 13.21 10.40 8.90
CA THR A 83 12.26 11.52 8.93
C THR A 83 12.44 12.44 7.72
N GLN A 84 13.69 12.61 7.27
CA GLN A 84 14.02 13.37 6.07
C GLN A 84 13.43 12.74 4.81
N ASN A 85 13.31 11.41 4.74
CA ASN A 85 12.67 10.75 3.59
C ASN A 85 11.19 11.13 3.51
N LEU A 86 10.47 11.06 4.63
CA LEU A 86 9.05 11.42 4.71
C LEU A 86 8.82 12.90 4.37
N ALA A 87 9.64 13.80 4.92
CA ALA A 87 9.57 15.23 4.61
C ALA A 87 9.77 15.52 3.12
N LYS A 88 10.76 14.86 2.49
CA LYS A 88 11.00 14.99 1.04
C LYS A 88 9.85 14.42 0.21
N MET A 89 9.20 13.35 0.66
CA MET A 89 8.02 12.79 -0.04
C MET A 89 6.82 13.74 0.01
N ILE A 90 6.53 14.33 1.17
CA ILE A 90 5.44 15.32 1.31
C ILE A 90 5.69 16.54 0.41
N ALA A 91 6.93 17.01 0.34
CA ALA A 91 7.31 18.14 -0.50
C ALA A 91 7.11 17.88 -2.02
N ARG A 92 6.94 16.63 -2.45
CA ARG A 92 6.65 16.27 -3.86
C ARG A 92 5.16 16.25 -4.19
N LEU A 93 4.29 16.37 -3.20
CA LEU A 93 2.85 16.40 -3.43
C LEU A 93 2.46 17.70 -4.16
N PRO A 94 1.58 17.63 -5.18
CA PRO A 94 1.05 18.83 -5.81
C PRO A 94 0.30 19.72 -4.80
N PRO A 95 0.31 21.05 -4.99
CA PRO A 95 -0.42 21.98 -4.12
C PRO A 95 -1.90 21.59 -4.00
N GLY A 96 -2.42 21.53 -2.76
CA GLY A 96 -3.80 21.15 -2.48
C GLY A 96 -4.08 19.64 -2.40
N SER A 97 -3.12 18.78 -2.75
CA SER A 97 -3.30 17.32 -2.68
C SER A 97 -3.13 16.74 -1.29
N PHE A 98 -2.56 17.50 -0.34
CA PHE A 98 -2.21 16.99 0.99
C PHE A 98 -3.41 16.44 1.76
N THR A 99 -4.56 17.13 1.73
CA THR A 99 -5.78 16.71 2.44
C THR A 99 -6.34 15.37 1.96
N ASN A 100 -6.07 14.98 0.72
CA ASN A 100 -6.57 13.74 0.13
C ASN A 100 -5.48 12.66 -0.03
N ALA A 101 -4.27 12.92 0.50
CA ALA A 101 -3.16 11.99 0.40
C ALA A 101 -3.30 10.88 1.44
N VAL A 102 -2.87 9.68 1.07
CA VAL A 102 -2.87 8.50 1.95
C VAL A 102 -1.51 7.83 1.89
N TRP A 103 -1.00 7.42 3.05
CA TRP A 103 0.19 6.59 3.17
C TRP A 103 -0.17 5.11 3.04
N ILE A 104 0.50 4.41 2.14
CA ILE A 104 0.40 2.97 1.97
C ILE A 104 1.74 2.37 2.36
N VAL A 105 1.75 1.50 3.38
CA VAL A 105 2.97 0.91 3.95
C VAL A 105 2.81 -0.60 4.13
N ASN A 106 3.93 -1.32 4.09
CA ASN A 106 3.99 -2.73 4.46
C ASN A 106 4.27 -2.86 5.98
N ASN A 107 3.85 -3.98 6.58
CA ASN A 107 4.05 -4.28 8.00
C ASN A 107 5.53 -4.24 8.44
N ASP A 108 6.47 -4.55 7.55
CA ASP A 108 7.92 -4.51 7.83
C ASP A 108 8.44 -3.09 8.08
N VAL A 109 7.69 -2.06 7.70
CA VAL A 109 8.02 -0.65 7.95
C VAL A 109 7.61 -0.21 9.36
N LEU A 110 6.68 -0.92 10.01
CA LEU A 110 6.14 -0.51 11.32
C LEU A 110 7.20 -0.42 12.44
N PRO A 111 8.16 -1.36 12.58
CA PRO A 111 9.19 -1.24 13.61
C PRO A 111 10.06 0.01 13.42
N ALA A 112 10.41 0.33 12.17
CA ALA A 112 11.14 1.56 11.85
C ALA A 112 10.29 2.79 12.18
N LEU A 113 8.99 2.76 11.86
CA LEU A 113 8.06 3.84 12.14
C LEU A 113 7.91 4.14 13.65
N PHE A 114 7.80 3.11 14.49
CA PHE A 114 7.67 3.27 15.94
C PHE A 114 8.93 3.79 16.61
N THR A 115 10.07 3.62 15.97
CA THR A 115 11.38 4.07 16.47
C THR A 115 11.86 5.37 15.83
N LEU A 116 11.04 5.98 14.94
CA LEU A 116 11.36 7.26 14.31
C LEU A 116 11.46 8.38 15.34
N THR A 117 12.58 9.09 15.30
CA THR A 117 12.86 10.25 16.14
C THR A 117 13.26 11.45 15.29
N LEU A 118 12.85 12.66 15.72
CA LEU A 118 13.36 13.92 15.21
C LEU A 118 14.28 14.53 16.28
N GLY A 119 15.60 14.36 16.10
CA GLY A 119 16.54 14.63 17.17
C GLY A 119 16.34 13.63 18.31
N ASN A 120 16.03 14.12 19.52
CA ASN A 120 15.86 13.27 20.70
C ASN A 120 14.38 12.98 21.04
N TYR A 121 13.45 13.42 20.20
CA TYR A 121 12.00 13.29 20.42
C TYR A 121 11.40 12.23 19.49
N PRO A 122 10.63 11.25 20.01
CA PRO A 122 9.90 10.30 19.17
C PRO A 122 8.80 11.01 18.39
N ILE A 123 8.64 10.65 17.12
CA ILE A 123 7.60 11.21 16.25
C ILE A 123 6.26 10.51 16.45
N TYR A 124 6.28 9.22 16.77
CA TYR A 124 5.08 8.46 17.09
C TYR A 124 4.96 8.32 18.62
N LEU A 125 3.98 9.02 19.21
CA LEU A 125 3.64 8.90 20.61
C LEU A 125 2.28 8.18 20.74
N PRO A 126 2.13 7.20 21.64
CA PRO A 126 0.81 6.72 22.00
C PRO A 126 -0.01 7.88 22.58
N VAL A 127 -1.30 7.93 22.21
CA VAL A 127 -2.23 8.96 22.66
C VAL A 127 -2.20 9.09 24.20
N GLY A 128 -1.94 10.31 24.71
CA GLY A 128 -2.05 10.62 26.14
C GLY A 128 -0.77 11.05 26.89
N GLN A 129 0.39 11.19 26.24
CA GLN A 129 1.61 11.69 26.89
C GLN A 129 1.96 13.12 26.42
N SER A 130 2.07 14.04 27.38
CA SER A 130 2.12 15.50 27.21
C SER A 130 3.51 16.07 26.89
N VAL A 131 4.28 15.43 26.02
CA VAL A 131 5.63 15.92 25.65
C VAL A 131 5.79 15.97 24.13
N GLY A 132 5.44 17.14 23.56
CA GLY A 132 6.25 17.82 22.53
C GLY A 132 6.55 17.16 21.19
N GLY A 133 6.04 15.96 20.87
CA GLY A 133 6.17 15.35 19.56
C GLY A 133 4.88 15.54 18.77
N ILE A 134 4.92 16.23 17.62
CA ILE A 134 3.84 16.40 16.60
C ILE A 134 2.45 15.93 17.08
N GLN A 135 1.93 16.58 18.13
CA GLN A 135 0.73 16.11 18.85
C GLN A 135 -0.56 16.53 18.12
N LEU A 136 -0.39 17.26 17.02
CA LEU A 136 -1.42 17.70 16.10
C LEU A 136 -1.10 17.19 14.69
N SER A 137 -0.84 15.89 14.52
CA SER A 137 -1.14 15.29 13.20
C SER A 137 -2.56 15.72 12.85
N PRO A 138 -2.77 16.52 11.79
CA PRO A 138 -4.10 16.92 11.39
C PRO A 138 -4.81 15.65 10.94
N TYR A 139 -5.71 15.14 11.78
CA TYR A 139 -6.62 14.05 11.44
C TYR A 139 -6.04 12.62 11.40
N GLY A 140 -5.08 12.29 12.26
CA GLY A 140 -4.73 10.88 12.53
C GLY A 140 -4.03 10.15 11.39
N THR A 141 -3.44 10.89 10.45
CA THR A 141 -2.53 10.36 9.44
C THR A 141 -1.08 10.48 9.92
N LEU A 142 -0.19 9.63 9.41
CA LEU A 142 1.25 9.82 9.63
C LEU A 142 1.66 11.11 8.91
N LEU A 143 1.77 12.19 9.68
CA LEU A 143 1.92 13.59 9.24
C LEU A 143 0.67 14.17 8.56
#